data_AF-A0A7K3WUN4-F1
#
_entry.id   AF-A0A7K3WUN4-F1
#
_cell.length_a   1.000
_cell.length_b   1.000
_cell.length_c   1.000
_cell.angle_alpha   90.00
_cell.angle_beta   90.00
_cell.angle_gamma   90.00
#
_symmetry.space_group_name_H-M   'P 1'
#
loop_
_entity.id
_entity.type
_entity.pdbx_description
1 polymer ?
#
loop_
_entity_poly.entity_id
_entity_poly.type
_entity_poly.pdbx_seq_one_letter_code
_entity_poly.pdbx_strand_id
1 'polypeptide(L)'
;MIKKILIGILAFIIGIGIAYYSESFFRNLIQDIFQWSTSDNIKFIGKNFYVFSNKLYFTTFGIGFLILTLENLNQEVNQMLKNVVISILIFGIILIGISATIANMKVVECTACDNGIRNLHWNEINYGLIIGTSAILSIIPSLIRIIIRRKKASVQHRV
;
A
#
# COMPACT_ATOMS: atom_id res chain seq x y z
N MET A 1 -2.55 27.29 -12.47
CA MET A 1 -1.73 26.05 -12.49
C MET A 1 -0.88 25.90 -11.22
N ILE A 2 -0.18 26.95 -10.76
CA ILE A 2 0.67 26.94 -9.55
C ILE A 2 -0.06 26.41 -8.30
N LYS A 3 -1.30 26.87 -8.02
CA LYS A 3 -2.09 26.38 -6.86
C LYS A 3 -2.28 24.85 -6.86
N LYS A 4 -2.51 24.23 -8.03
CA LYS A 4 -2.71 22.78 -8.16
C LYS A 4 -1.42 22.01 -7.92
N ILE A 5 -0.30 22.54 -8.37
CA ILE A 5 1.03 21.97 -8.14
C ILE A 5 1.35 22.01 -6.64
N LEU A 6 1.07 23.14 -5.99
CA LEU A 6 1.34 23.33 -4.56
C LEU A 6 0.49 22.39 -3.69
N ILE A 7 -0.79 22.22 -4.03
CA ILE A 7 -1.66 21.22 -3.37
C ILE A 7 -1.13 19.79 -3.58
N GLY A 8 -0.63 19.47 -4.78
CA GLY A 8 -0.05 18.16 -5.05
C GLY A 8 1.22 17.89 -4.22
N ILE A 9 2.11 18.87 -4.12
CA ILE A 9 3.32 18.77 -3.28
C ILE A 9 2.94 18.58 -1.81
N LEU A 10 1.97 19.36 -1.32
CA LEU A 10 1.49 19.22 0.06
C LEU A 10 0.89 17.83 0.31
N ALA A 11 0.07 17.31 -0.61
CA ALA A 11 -0.49 15.97 -0.52
C ALA A 11 0.59 14.88 -0.50
N PHE A 12 1.64 15.03 -1.30
CA PHE A 12 2.77 14.11 -1.30
C PHE A 12 3.49 14.07 0.05
N ILE A 13 3.76 15.25 0.64
CA ILE A 13 4.38 15.38 1.96
C ILE A 13 3.49 14.78 3.05
N ILE A 14 2.17 15.05 3.01
CA ILE A 14 1.20 14.43 3.93
C ILE A 14 1.23 12.91 3.80
N GLY A 15 1.28 12.38 2.57
CA GLY A 15 1.39 10.93 2.34
C GLY A 15 2.64 10.32 2.97
N ILE A 16 3.79 10.99 2.88
CA ILE A 16 5.02 10.56 3.56
C ILE A 16 4.86 10.60 5.09
N GLY A 17 4.24 11.66 5.62
CA GLY A 17 3.99 11.77 7.07
C GLY A 17 3.08 10.66 7.59
N ILE A 18 2.02 10.32 6.84
CA ILE A 18 1.14 9.20 7.16
C ILE A 18 1.90 7.87 7.09
N ALA A 19 2.76 7.68 6.09
CA ALA A 19 3.59 6.49 6.01
C ALA A 19 4.49 6.33 7.25
N TYR A 20 5.11 7.42 7.70
CA TYR A 20 5.92 7.39 8.93
C TYR A 20 5.09 7.00 10.16
N TYR A 21 3.92 7.61 10.33
CA TYR A 21 3.05 7.34 11.46
C TYR A 21 2.48 5.90 11.47
N SER A 22 2.19 5.36 10.28
CA SER A 22 1.54 4.04 10.13
C SER A 22 2.51 2.87 9.98
N GLU A 23 3.82 3.12 9.98
CA GLU A 23 4.85 2.10 9.79
C GLU A 23 4.70 0.91 10.75
N SER A 24 4.61 1.21 12.06
CA SER A 24 4.49 0.16 13.08
C SER A 24 3.15 -0.59 13.00
N PHE A 25 2.09 0.10 12.58
CA PHE A 25 0.77 -0.51 12.43
C PHE A 25 0.80 -1.56 11.30
N PHE A 26 1.30 -1.19 10.12
CA PHE A 26 1.36 -2.12 8.99
C PHE A 26 2.32 -3.27 9.22
N ARG A 27 3.42 -3.05 9.94
CA ARG A 27 4.34 -4.12 10.32
C ARG A 27 3.61 -5.20 11.13
N ASN A 28 2.93 -4.80 12.20
CA ASN A 28 2.19 -5.72 13.05
C ASN A 28 1.07 -6.41 12.27
N LEU A 29 0.31 -5.65 11.47
CA LEU A 29 -0.76 -6.20 10.64
C LEU A 29 -0.25 -7.29 9.67
N ILE A 30 0.89 -7.06 9.00
CA ILE A 30 1.48 -8.06 8.10
C ILE A 30 1.91 -9.30 8.87
N GLN A 31 2.46 -9.14 10.06
CA GLN A 31 2.87 -10.27 10.91
C GLN A 31 1.68 -11.11 11.34
N ASP A 32 0.60 -10.46 11.78
CA ASP A 32 -0.66 -11.12 12.13
C ASP A 32 -1.22 -11.89 10.93
N ILE A 33 -1.19 -11.29 9.73
CA ILE A 33 -1.61 -11.97 8.49
C ILE A 33 -0.71 -13.17 8.18
N PHE A 34 0.61 -13.07 8.38
CA PHE A 34 1.54 -14.18 8.13
C PHE A 34 1.24 -15.37 9.04
N GLN A 35 1.00 -15.13 10.33
CA GLN A 35 0.64 -16.18 11.29
C GLN A 35 -0.73 -16.79 10.95
N TRP A 36 -1.73 -15.93 10.80
CA TRP A 36 -3.10 -16.33 10.51
C TRP A 36 -3.22 -17.14 9.21
N SER A 37 -2.62 -16.65 8.11
CA SER A 37 -2.71 -17.30 6.79
C SER A 37 -1.94 -18.62 6.69
N THR A 38 -1.08 -18.93 7.66
CA THR A 38 -0.31 -20.17 7.71
C THR A 38 -0.72 -21.08 8.85
N SER A 39 -1.82 -20.79 9.55
CA SER A 39 -2.28 -21.55 10.73
C SER A 39 -1.18 -21.69 11.78
N ASP A 40 -0.50 -20.58 12.10
CA ASP A 40 0.59 -20.49 13.08
C ASP A 40 1.85 -21.32 12.76
N ASN A 41 1.97 -21.80 11.51
CA ASN A 41 3.18 -22.46 11.04
C ASN A 41 4.37 -21.48 10.87
N ILE A 42 4.12 -20.18 10.73
CA ILE A 42 5.18 -19.15 10.83
C ILE A 42 5.26 -18.63 12.26
N LYS A 43 6.46 -18.70 12.86
CA LYS A 43 6.75 -18.13 14.19
C LYS A 43 7.83 -17.07 14.08
N PHE A 44 7.56 -15.88 14.62
CA PHE A 44 8.53 -14.80 14.62
C PHE A 44 9.48 -14.91 15.81
N ILE A 45 10.78 -14.90 15.54
CA ILE A 45 11.84 -15.01 16.56
C ILE A 45 12.71 -13.75 16.60
N GLY A 46 13.31 -13.49 17.77
CA GLY A 46 14.23 -12.38 18.00
C GLY A 46 13.53 -11.07 18.39
N LYS A 47 14.26 -9.94 18.38
CA LYS A 47 13.73 -8.65 18.84
C LYS A 47 12.99 -7.89 17.72
N ASN A 48 11.83 -7.33 18.04
CA ASN A 48 11.04 -6.46 17.15
C ASN A 48 11.60 -5.01 17.14
N PHE A 49 12.91 -4.85 16.97
CA PHE A 49 13.55 -3.53 16.84
C PHE A 49 13.93 -3.29 15.39
N TYR A 50 12.96 -2.89 14.58
CA TYR A 50 13.24 -2.48 13.22
C TYR A 50 12.33 -1.32 12.81
N VAL A 51 12.95 -0.16 12.62
CA VAL A 51 12.41 0.91 11.79
C VAL A 51 12.73 0.51 10.36
N PHE A 52 11.74 0.02 9.61
CA PHE A 52 11.93 -0.24 8.19
C PHE A 52 11.82 1.10 7.47
N SER A 53 12.93 1.84 7.47
CA SER A 53 13.09 3.06 6.66
C SER A 53 13.20 2.70 5.17
N ASN A 54 12.19 2.03 4.62
CA ASN A 54 12.18 1.59 3.24
C ASN A 54 11.71 2.74 2.36
N LYS A 55 12.62 3.33 1.60
CA LYS A 55 12.35 4.45 0.68
C LYS A 55 11.17 4.16 -0.27
N LEU A 56 10.98 2.91 -0.68
CA LEU A 56 9.89 2.49 -1.56
C LEU A 56 8.53 2.68 -0.88
N TYR A 57 8.41 2.32 0.40
CA TYR A 57 7.19 2.50 1.17
C TYR A 57 6.77 3.98 1.26
N PHE A 58 7.68 4.85 1.70
CA PHE A 58 7.40 6.29 1.81
C PHE A 58 7.06 6.91 0.45
N THR A 59 7.81 6.56 -0.59
CA THR A 59 7.60 7.10 -1.93
C THR A 59 6.26 6.68 -2.50
N THR A 60 5.89 5.40 -2.35
CA THR A 60 4.62 4.88 -2.89
C THR A 60 3.40 5.46 -2.17
N PHE A 61 3.47 5.68 -0.86
CA PHE A 61 2.43 6.41 -0.12
C PHE A 61 2.32 7.86 -0.55
N GLY A 62 3.46 8.57 -0.68
CA GLY A 62 3.47 9.94 -1.20
C GLY A 62 2.83 10.04 -2.59
N ILE A 63 3.24 9.17 -3.52
CA ILE A 63 2.67 9.11 -4.88
C ILE A 63 1.17 8.78 -4.83
N GLY A 64 0.76 7.84 -3.97
CA GLY A 64 -0.63 7.45 -3.84
C GLY A 64 -1.52 8.60 -3.38
N PHE A 65 -1.09 9.34 -2.36
CA PHE A 65 -1.79 10.54 -1.88
C PHE A 65 -1.83 11.65 -2.93
N LEU A 66 -0.73 11.85 -3.67
CA LEU A 66 -0.69 12.79 -4.78
C LEU A 66 -1.76 12.45 -5.83
N ILE A 67 -1.80 11.19 -6.30
CA ILE A 67 -2.75 10.74 -7.33
C ILE A 67 -4.20 10.84 -6.84
N LEU A 68 -4.46 10.41 -5.61
CA LEU A 68 -5.79 10.47 -5.02
C LEU A 68 -6.27 11.91 -4.86
N THR A 69 -5.37 12.83 -4.48
CA THR A 69 -5.68 14.26 -4.40
C THR A 69 -5.97 14.83 -5.78
N LEU A 70 -5.11 14.54 -6.78
CA LEU A 70 -5.29 15.00 -8.15
C LEU A 70 -6.61 14.53 -8.78
N GLU A 71 -7.03 13.30 -8.48
CA GLU A 71 -8.33 12.77 -8.90
C GLU A 71 -9.48 13.60 -8.32
N ASN A 72 -9.36 14.01 -7.06
CA ASN A 72 -10.46 14.60 -6.28
C ASN A 72 -10.45 16.14 -6.22
N LEU A 73 -9.45 16.81 -6.80
CA LEU A 73 -9.30 18.28 -6.79
C LEU A 73 -10.53 19.09 -7.20
N ASN A 74 -11.35 18.57 -8.11
CA ASN A 74 -12.55 19.26 -8.61
C ASN A 74 -13.84 18.46 -8.32
N GLN A 75 -13.80 17.47 -7.41
CA GLN A 75 -14.96 16.66 -7.08
C GLN A 75 -15.62 17.18 -5.79
N GLU A 76 -16.91 16.88 -5.62
CA GLU A 76 -17.61 17.13 -4.36
C GLU A 76 -17.02 16.27 -3.23
N VAL A 77 -17.10 16.78 -1.99
CA VAL A 77 -16.56 16.12 -0.80
C VAL A 77 -17.09 14.70 -0.63
N ASN A 78 -18.38 14.46 -0.89
CA ASN A 78 -18.98 13.13 -0.81
C ASN A 78 -18.34 12.14 -1.79
N GLN A 79 -18.07 12.58 -3.02
CA GLN A 79 -17.44 11.75 -4.02
C GLN A 79 -15.95 11.53 -3.70
N MET A 80 -15.28 12.53 -3.12
CA MET A 80 -13.91 12.40 -2.60
C MET A 80 -13.84 11.33 -1.51
N LEU A 81 -14.70 11.39 -0.49
CA LEU A 81 -14.76 10.40 0.58
C LEU A 81 -15.00 8.99 0.03
N LYS A 82 -15.94 8.85 -0.92
CA LYS A 82 -16.20 7.57 -1.59
C LYS A 82 -14.95 7.03 -2.28
N ASN A 83 -14.20 7.87 -3.00
CA ASN A 83 -12.97 7.45 -3.68
C ASN A 83 -11.88 7.03 -2.67
N VAL A 84 -11.73 7.78 -1.58
CA VAL A 84 -10.78 7.44 -0.50
C VAL A 84 -11.13 6.08 0.13
N VAL A 85 -12.40 5.86 0.48
CA VAL A 85 -12.86 4.59 1.07
C VAL A 85 -12.60 3.42 0.11
N ILE A 86 -12.93 3.58 -1.18
CA ILE A 86 -12.67 2.55 -2.19
C ILE A 86 -11.17 2.23 -2.27
N SER A 87 -10.31 3.25 -2.33
CA SER A 87 -8.85 3.03 -2.37
C SER A 87 -8.33 2.32 -1.12
N ILE A 88 -8.83 2.67 0.07
CA ILE A 88 -8.46 1.99 1.33
C ILE A 88 -8.91 0.53 1.32
N LEU A 89 -10.12 0.24 0.86
CA LEU A 89 -10.63 -1.14 0.78
C LEU A 89 -9.80 -1.98 -0.20
N ILE A 90 -9.51 -1.44 -1.39
CA ILE A 90 -8.67 -2.13 -2.37
C ILE A 90 -7.26 -2.36 -1.80
N PHE A 91 -6.68 -1.34 -1.16
CA PHE A 91 -5.39 -1.46 -0.51
C PHE A 91 -5.37 -2.58 0.54
N GLY A 92 -6.38 -2.63 1.42
CA GLY A 92 -6.49 -3.67 2.46
C GLY A 92 -6.62 -5.08 1.88
N ILE A 93 -7.47 -5.27 0.87
CA ILE A 93 -7.65 -6.57 0.21
C ILE A 93 -6.34 -7.04 -0.44
N ILE A 94 -5.65 -6.15 -1.15
CA ILE A 94 -4.38 -6.47 -1.82
C ILE A 94 -3.28 -6.76 -0.78
N LEU A 95 -3.22 -5.97 0.29
CA LEU A 95 -2.25 -6.16 1.37
C LEU A 95 -2.39 -7.55 2.00
N ILE A 96 -3.63 -7.95 2.31
CA ILE A 96 -3.94 -9.28 2.86
C ILE A 96 -3.55 -10.35 1.85
N GLY A 97 -3.97 -10.22 0.58
CA GLY A 97 -3.71 -11.21 -0.45
C GLY A 97 -2.21 -11.43 -0.71
N ILE A 98 -1.43 -10.35 -0.87
CA ILE A 98 0.02 -10.43 -1.10
C ILE A 98 0.71 -11.02 0.13
N SER A 99 0.36 -10.56 1.33
CA SER A 99 0.96 -11.05 2.58
C SER A 99 0.70 -12.54 2.78
N ALA A 100 -0.55 -12.97 2.62
CA ALA A 100 -0.93 -14.38 2.76
C ALA A 100 -0.24 -15.27 1.72
N THR A 101 -0.11 -14.80 0.48
CA THR A 101 0.59 -15.53 -0.58
C THR A 101 2.07 -15.71 -0.23
N ILE A 102 2.76 -14.63 0.17
CA ILE A 102 4.18 -14.69 0.53
C ILE A 102 4.41 -15.59 1.75
N ALA A 103 3.53 -15.51 2.76
CA ALA A 103 3.60 -16.35 3.94
C ALA A 103 3.52 -17.85 3.57
N ASN A 104 2.52 -18.22 2.76
CA ASN A 104 2.36 -19.60 2.32
C ASN A 104 3.50 -20.09 1.43
N MET A 105 4.02 -19.25 0.52
CA MET A 105 5.20 -19.58 -0.28
C MET A 105 6.41 -19.88 0.61
N LYS A 106 6.63 -19.08 1.66
CA LYS A 106 7.69 -19.33 2.64
C LYS A 106 7.50 -20.65 3.39
N VAL A 107 6.27 -21.06 3.72
CA VAL A 107 6.04 -22.38 4.35
C VAL A 107 6.32 -23.52 3.36
N VAL A 108 5.89 -23.39 2.10
CA VAL A 108 6.11 -24.41 1.05
C VAL A 108 7.58 -24.59 0.70
N GLU A 109 8.35 -23.50 0.64
CA GLU A 109 9.81 -23.55 0.48
C GLU A 109 10.50 -24.28 1.64
N CYS A 110 9.84 -24.35 2.80
CA CYS A 110 10.32 -25.03 4.00
C CYS A 110 10.04 -26.55 3.95
N THR A 111 10.04 -27.18 2.78
CA THR A 111 9.73 -28.63 2.58
C THR A 111 10.62 -29.60 3.38
N ALA A 112 11.61 -29.10 4.13
CA ALA A 112 12.48 -29.84 5.06
C ALA A 112 12.46 -29.30 6.52
N CYS A 113 11.52 -28.43 6.90
CA CYS A 113 11.49 -27.82 8.22
C CYS A 113 10.80 -28.69 9.27
N ASP A 114 11.31 -28.62 10.51
CA ASP A 114 10.83 -29.41 11.66
C ASP A 114 9.32 -29.28 11.84
N ASN A 115 8.58 -30.34 11.53
CA ASN A 115 7.12 -30.45 11.68
C ASN A 115 6.32 -29.37 10.95
N GLY A 116 6.85 -28.79 9.86
CA GLY A 116 6.15 -27.75 9.09
C GLY A 116 6.16 -26.35 9.71
N ILE A 117 6.92 -26.14 10.80
CA ILE A 117 7.05 -24.83 11.45
C ILE A 117 8.27 -24.09 10.91
N ARG A 118 8.06 -22.89 10.37
CA ARG A 118 9.12 -21.98 9.92
C ARG A 118 9.32 -20.85 10.94
N ASN A 119 10.46 -20.86 11.61
CA ASN A 119 10.90 -19.71 12.40
C ASN A 119 11.43 -18.63 11.45
N LEU A 120 10.87 -17.43 11.52
CA LEU A 120 11.24 -16.31 10.67
C LEU A 120 11.77 -15.17 11.54
N HIS A 121 12.92 -14.61 11.20
CA HIS A 121 13.36 -13.39 11.86
C HIS A 121 12.57 -12.19 11.34
N TRP A 122 12.30 -11.21 12.21
CA TRP A 122 11.42 -10.07 11.89
C TRP A 122 11.88 -9.25 10.67
N ASN A 123 13.18 -9.24 10.39
CA ASN A 123 13.82 -8.52 9.29
C ASN A 123 13.81 -9.28 7.94
N GLU A 124 13.39 -10.55 7.93
CA GLU A 124 13.32 -11.35 6.69
C GLU A 124 12.10 -11.05 5.84
N ILE A 125 11.14 -10.27 6.37
CA ILE A 125 9.99 -9.79 5.61
C ILE A 125 10.33 -8.46 4.95
N ASN A 126 10.13 -8.38 3.63
CA ASN A 126 10.25 -7.14 2.91
C ASN A 126 8.93 -6.32 2.99
N TYR A 127 8.67 -5.75 4.17
CA TYR A 127 7.43 -4.98 4.43
C TYR A 127 7.24 -3.85 3.43
N GLY A 128 8.30 -3.13 3.09
CA GLY A 128 8.21 -2.00 2.17
C GLY A 128 7.79 -2.41 0.75
N LEU A 129 8.21 -3.59 0.28
CA LEU A 129 7.76 -4.11 -1.00
C LEU A 129 6.29 -4.54 -0.94
N ILE A 130 5.87 -5.26 0.10
CA ILE A 130 4.48 -5.69 0.29
C ILE A 130 3.53 -4.48 0.34
N ILE A 131 3.86 -3.51 1.20
CA ILE A 131 3.02 -2.33 1.40
C ILE A 131 3.06 -1.43 0.16
N GLY A 132 4.24 -1.21 -0.42
CA GLY A 132 4.40 -0.32 -1.57
C GLY A 132 3.74 -0.85 -2.84
N THR A 133 3.83 -2.16 -3.10
CA THR A 133 3.10 -2.79 -4.21
C THR A 133 1.59 -2.70 -3.99
N SER A 134 1.11 -2.96 -2.76
CA SER A 134 -0.30 -2.80 -2.41
C SER A 134 -0.79 -1.37 -2.63
N ALA A 135 0.01 -0.37 -2.24
CA ALA A 135 -0.30 1.04 -2.43
C ALA A 135 -0.39 1.41 -3.91
N ILE A 136 0.58 1.00 -4.74
CA ILE A 136 0.56 1.24 -6.19
C ILE A 136 -0.66 0.59 -6.85
N LEU A 137 -1.01 -0.64 -6.48
CA LEU A 137 -2.14 -1.33 -7.08
C LEU A 137 -3.47 -0.67 -6.67
N SER A 138 -3.56 -0.16 -5.44
CA SER A 138 -4.78 0.50 -4.93
C SER A 138 -5.15 1.80 -5.65
N ILE A 139 -4.19 2.44 -6.31
CA ILE A 139 -4.38 3.73 -7.02
C ILE A 139 -4.64 3.55 -8.52
N ILE A 140 -4.59 2.32 -9.04
CA ILE A 140 -4.88 2.02 -10.45
C ILE A 140 -6.26 2.54 -10.88
N PRO A 141 -7.36 2.32 -10.13
CA PRO A 141 -8.67 2.83 -10.53
C PRO A 141 -8.67 4.36 -10.65
N SER A 142 -8.00 5.06 -9.73
CA SER A 142 -7.85 6.51 -9.76
C SER A 142 -7.07 6.98 -10.99
N LEU A 143 -5.97 6.30 -11.31
CA LEU A 143 -5.17 6.58 -12.52
C LEU A 143 -6.00 6.41 -13.79
N ILE A 144 -6.76 5.31 -13.91
CA ILE A 144 -7.63 5.04 -15.06
C ILE A 144 -8.66 6.16 -15.22
N ARG A 145 -9.32 6.58 -14.13
CA ARG A 145 -10.32 7.66 -14.16
C ARG A 145 -9.72 9.01 -14.57
N ILE A 146 -8.52 9.34 -14.10
CA ILE A 146 -7.79 10.55 -14.53
C ILE A 146 -7.52 10.52 -16.04
N ILE A 147 -7.02 9.39 -16.55
CA ILE A 147 -6.68 9.25 -17.98
C ILE A 147 -7.92 9.39 -18.87
N ILE A 148 -9.04 8.72 -18.50
CA ILE A 148 -10.29 8.80 -19.25
C ILE A 148 -10.83 10.23 -19.31
N ARG A 149 -10.79 10.97 -18.19
CA ARG A 149 -11.25 12.37 -18.15
C ARG A 149 -10.41 13.29 -19.03
N ARG A 150 -9.07 13.12 -19.02
CA ARG A 150 -8.17 13.89 -19.89
C ARG A 150 -8.43 13.63 -21.37
N LYS A 151 -8.64 12.37 -21.76
CA LYS A 151 -9.01 12.03 -23.15
C LYS A 151 -10.30 12.72 -23.58
N LYS A 152 -11.35 12.69 -22.76
CA LYS A 152 -12.63 13.38 -23.07
C LYS A 152 -12.44 14.89 -23.26
N ALA A 153 -11.70 15.55 -22.36
CA ALA A 153 -11.43 16.98 -22.47
C ALA A 153 -10.64 17.35 -23.74
N SER A 154 -9.69 16.50 -24.16
CA SER A 154 -8.93 16.75 -25.40
C SER A 154 -9.75 16.59 -26.68
N VAL A 155 -10.76 15.71 -26.69
CA VAL A 155 -11.65 15.53 -27.84
C VAL A 155 -12.59 16.74 -27.99
N GLN A 156 -13.09 17.28 -26.89
CA GLN A 156 -14.02 18.40 -26.92
C GLN A 156 -13.38 19.74 -27.32
N HIS A 157 -12.06 19.88 -27.20
CA HIS A 157 -11.32 21.05 -27.73
C HIS A 157 -10.95 20.92 -29.22
N ARG A 158 -11.21 19.76 -29.85
CA ARG A 158 -10.91 19.50 -31.27
C ARG A 158 -12.15 19.63 -32.18
N VAL A 159 -13.34 19.77 -31.61
CA VAL A 159 -14.62 19.94 -32.32
C VAL A 159 -14.96 21.42 -32.37
#